data_AF-A0A7X8BIX9-F1
#
_entry.id   AF-A0A7X8BIX9-F1
#
_cell.length_a   1.000
_cell.length_b   1.000
_cell.length_c   1.000
_cell.angle_alpha   90.00
_cell.angle_beta   90.00
_cell.angle_gamma   90.00
#
_symmetry.space_group_name_H-M   'P 1'
#
loop_
_entity.id
_entity.type
_entity.pdbx_description
1 polymer ?
#
loop_
_entity_poly.entity_id
_entity_poly.type
_entity_poly.pdbx_seq_one_letter_code
_entity_poly.pdbx_strand_id
1 'polypeptide(L)'
;MARTRYIFFESLRRIGTSLFDFFSRCEERGVLPRAARWIKMSALSAIVAGLGTVSAASLLSCCYLPGTPLPRIENASVTPNPTEGADTVKISARATIHYSSQDIIVAKAVFVFQDDTTDMQAVDGNFDSQDEEIEAKLYVGDQGSDTVKINISAANNDDEWGDPQEIDLEITE
;
A
#
# COMPACT_ATOMS: atom_id res chain seq x y z
N MET A 1 25.34 14.29 24.40
CA MET A 1 24.35 13.53 25.21
C MET A 1 22.88 13.89 24.95
N ALA A 2 22.52 15.07 24.43
CA ALA A 2 21.12 15.45 24.20
C ALA A 2 20.44 14.75 22.99
N ARG A 3 21.17 14.51 21.89
CA ARG A 3 20.63 13.88 20.66
C ARG A 3 20.15 12.44 20.85
N THR A 4 20.84 11.64 21.67
CA THR A 4 20.52 10.23 21.89
C THR A 4 19.22 10.04 22.69
N ARG A 5 18.92 10.96 23.62
CA ARG A 5 17.67 10.94 24.38
C ARG A 5 16.47 11.32 23.51
N TYR A 6 16.64 12.29 22.61
CA TYR A 6 15.58 12.69 21.68
C TYR A 6 15.16 11.53 20.76
N ILE A 7 16.13 10.80 20.19
CA ILE A 7 15.84 9.63 19.33
C ILE A 7 15.12 8.53 20.12
N PHE A 8 15.53 8.27 21.36
CA PHE A 8 14.88 7.27 22.21
C PHE A 8 13.43 7.62 22.53
N PHE A 9 13.15 8.88 22.89
CA PHE A 9 11.78 9.34 23.17
C PHE A 9 10.90 9.36 21.92
N GLU A 10 11.45 9.71 20.76
CA GLU A 10 10.71 9.71 19.49
C GLU A 10 10.38 8.28 19.04
N SER A 11 11.31 7.34 19.21
CA SER A 11 11.03 5.91 18.97
C SER A 11 9.97 5.36 19.91
N LEU A 12 10.01 5.71 21.21
CA LEU A 12 8.97 5.30 22.16
C LEU A 12 7.60 5.90 21.82
N ARG A 13 7.56 7.16 21.38
CA ARG A 13 6.33 7.83 20.93
C ARG A 13 5.73 7.10 19.72
N ARG A 14 6.56 6.78 18.71
CA ARG A 14 6.12 6.07 17.50
C ARG A 14 5.62 4.65 17.78
N ILE A 15 6.30 3.93 18.67
CA ILE A 15 5.88 2.59 19.10
C ILE A 15 4.56 2.69 19.87
N GLY A 16 4.42 3.67 20.76
CA GLY A 16 3.19 3.89 21.53
C GLY A 16 1.98 4.20 20.64
N THR A 17 2.15 5.05 19.62
CA THR A 17 1.07 5.34 18.66
C THR A 17 0.69 4.12 17.83
N SER A 18 1.68 3.37 17.32
CA SER A 18 1.43 2.15 16.54
C SER A 18 0.71 1.07 17.35
N LEU A 19 1.09 0.89 18.63
CA LEU A 19 0.43 -0.05 19.52
C LEU A 19 -1.02 0.37 19.83
N PHE A 20 -1.24 1.67 20.01
CA PHE A 20 -2.57 2.21 20.30
C PHE A 20 -3.51 2.08 19.10
N ASP A 21 -3.01 2.35 17.89
CA ASP A 21 -3.77 2.18 16.65
C ASP A 21 -4.13 0.71 16.42
N PHE A 22 -3.17 -0.20 16.67
CA PHE A 22 -3.42 -1.64 16.61
C PHE A 22 -4.55 -2.07 17.55
N PHE A 23 -4.47 -1.71 18.83
CA PHE A 23 -5.53 -2.07 19.79
C PHE A 23 -6.86 -1.35 19.53
N SER A 24 -6.85 -0.20 18.86
CA SER A 24 -8.07 0.50 18.45
C SER A 24 -8.76 -0.23 17.30
N ARG A 25 -8.01 -0.63 16.26
CA ARG A 25 -8.51 -1.45 15.15
C ARG A 25 -9.05 -2.81 15.62
N CYS A 26 -8.41 -3.44 16.61
CA CYS A 26 -8.91 -4.70 17.19
C CYS A 26 -10.21 -4.53 18.00
N GLU A 27 -10.46 -3.35 18.58
CA GLU A 27 -11.69 -3.07 19.34
C GLU A 27 -12.85 -2.76 18.38
N GLU A 28 -12.60 -1.98 17.33
CA GLU A 28 -13.59 -1.69 16.28
C GLU A 28 -14.07 -2.95 15.57
N ARG A 29 -13.18 -3.92 15.35
CA ARG A 29 -13.52 -5.22 14.75
C ARG A 29 -14.15 -6.22 15.74
N GLY A 30 -14.35 -5.84 17.00
CA GLY A 30 -14.99 -6.69 18.03
C GLY A 30 -14.17 -7.93 18.43
N VAL A 31 -12.89 -8.00 18.06
CA VAL A 31 -12.01 -9.16 18.25
C VAL A 31 -11.44 -9.19 19.68
N LEU A 32 -11.44 -8.07 20.38
CA LEU A 32 -10.97 -7.99 21.76
C LEU A 32 -12.02 -8.49 22.77
N PRO A 33 -11.73 -9.55 23.55
CA PRO A 33 -12.60 -9.94 24.65
C PRO A 33 -12.65 -8.82 25.70
N ARG A 34 -13.81 -8.59 26.34
CA ARG A 34 -14.00 -7.50 27.33
C ARG A 34 -12.95 -7.47 28.45
N ALA A 35 -12.32 -8.62 28.76
CA ALA A 35 -11.22 -8.73 29.73
C ALA A 35 -9.89 -8.08 29.26
N ALA A 36 -9.68 -7.91 27.95
CA ALA A 36 -8.46 -7.35 27.37
C ALA A 36 -8.43 -5.82 27.31
N ARG A 37 -9.53 -5.13 27.65
CA ARG A 37 -9.58 -3.65 27.75
C ARG A 37 -8.56 -3.08 28.75
N TRP A 38 -8.22 -3.84 29.79
CA TRP A 38 -7.21 -3.46 30.78
C TRP A 38 -5.78 -3.45 30.21
N ILE A 39 -5.52 -4.15 29.11
CA ILE A 39 -4.20 -4.22 28.46
C ILE A 39 -3.83 -2.86 27.83
N LYS A 40 -4.81 -2.10 27.33
CA LYS A 40 -4.59 -0.74 26.80
C LYS A 40 -3.98 0.18 27.88
N MET A 41 -4.48 0.10 29.11
CA MET A 41 -3.98 0.90 30.23
C MET A 41 -2.63 0.40 30.76
N SER A 42 -2.40 -0.92 30.77
CA SER A 42 -1.14 -1.50 31.24
C SER A 42 0.03 -1.28 30.28
N ALA A 43 -0.20 -1.34 28.96
CA ALA A 43 0.84 -1.07 27.97
C ALA A 43 1.28 0.41 27.99
N LEU A 44 0.32 1.33 28.14
CA LEU A 44 0.63 2.76 28.29
C LEU A 44 1.39 3.04 29.59
N SER A 45 1.01 2.37 30.70
CA SER A 45 1.68 2.53 31.99
C SER A 45 3.08 1.88 32.04
N ALA A 46 3.32 0.78 31.33
CA ALA A 46 4.63 0.14 31.24
C ALA A 46 5.64 0.97 30.44
N ILE A 47 5.17 1.72 29.43
CA ILE A 47 6.00 2.65 28.64
C ILE A 47 6.40 3.88 29.48
N VAL A 48 5.51 4.38 30.34
CA VAL A 48 5.80 5.50 31.25
C VAL A 48 6.72 5.08 32.41
N ALA A 49 6.67 3.81 32.84
CA ALA A 49 7.45 3.33 33.99
C ALA A 49 8.91 2.92 33.67
N GLY A 50 9.35 2.95 32.41
CA GLY A 50 10.75 2.69 32.05
C GLY A 50 11.26 1.29 32.44
N LEU A 51 10.36 0.33 32.65
CA LEU A 51 10.72 -1.06 32.92
C LEU A 51 10.80 -1.82 31.60
N GLY A 52 11.97 -2.41 31.39
CA GLY A 52 12.39 -3.01 30.12
C GLY A 52 11.48 -4.11 29.61
N THR A 53 11.48 -4.22 28.28
CA THR A 53 11.52 -5.47 27.53
C THR A 53 10.65 -6.59 28.08
N VAL A 54 9.34 -6.36 28.17
CA VAL A 54 8.41 -7.48 27.98
C VAL A 54 8.34 -7.66 26.47
N SER A 55 8.99 -8.72 25.97
CA SER A 55 9.07 -9.05 24.55
C SER A 55 7.68 -9.03 23.91
N ALA A 56 7.36 -7.95 23.20
CA ALA A 56 6.14 -7.80 22.40
C ALA A 56 5.98 -8.96 21.40
N ALA A 57 7.09 -9.64 21.05
CA ALA A 57 7.12 -10.83 20.22
C ALA A 57 6.23 -11.98 20.73
N SER A 58 6.01 -12.11 22.05
CA SER A 58 5.23 -13.23 22.61
C SER A 58 3.71 -13.02 22.56
N LEU A 59 3.24 -11.77 22.42
CA LEU A 59 1.82 -11.44 22.26
C LEU A 59 1.42 -11.27 20.79
N LEU A 60 2.39 -11.04 19.90
CA LEU A 60 2.14 -10.91 18.46
C LEU A 60 1.88 -12.26 17.76
N SER A 61 2.24 -13.40 18.38
CA SER A 61 2.06 -14.73 17.80
C SER A 61 0.59 -15.19 17.71
N CYS A 62 -0.32 -14.60 18.49
CA CYS A 62 -1.75 -14.93 18.44
C CYS A 62 -2.55 -13.97 17.53
N CYS A 63 -1.90 -12.97 16.95
CA CYS A 63 -2.51 -11.97 16.06
C CYS A 63 -1.80 -11.92 14.72
N TYR A 64 -1.41 -13.08 14.19
CA TYR A 64 -1.24 -13.22 12.74
C TYR A 64 -2.64 -13.09 12.12
N LEU A 65 -3.14 -11.85 12.06
CA LEU A 65 -4.22 -11.51 11.16
C LEU A 65 -3.74 -12.02 9.79
N PRO A 66 -4.52 -12.85 9.08
CA PRO A 66 -4.21 -13.09 7.69
C PRO A 66 -4.05 -11.72 7.05
N GLY A 67 -2.89 -11.45 6.44
CA GLY A 67 -2.66 -10.19 5.75
C GLY A 67 -3.87 -9.94 4.83
N THR A 68 -4.39 -8.72 4.87
CA THR A 68 -5.44 -8.31 3.94
C THR A 68 -4.97 -8.64 2.53
N PRO A 69 -5.75 -9.38 1.73
CA PRO A 69 -5.35 -9.72 0.37
C PRO A 69 -5.12 -8.44 -0.41
N LEU A 70 -3.96 -8.37 -1.05
CA LEU A 70 -3.50 -7.22 -1.78
C LEU A 70 -3.70 -7.42 -3.28
N PRO A 71 -4.00 -6.37 -4.04
CA PRO A 71 -4.02 -6.44 -5.49
C PRO A 71 -2.65 -6.82 -6.06
N ARG A 72 -2.66 -7.59 -7.14
CA ARG A 72 -1.48 -7.86 -7.96
C ARG A 72 -1.73 -7.32 -9.35
N ILE A 73 -0.73 -6.65 -9.93
CA ILE A 73 -0.79 -6.19 -11.31
C ILE A 73 -0.31 -7.28 -12.26
N GLU A 74 -1.04 -7.49 -13.33
CA GLU A 74 -0.80 -8.49 -14.37
C GLU A 74 -0.98 -7.88 -15.76
N ASN A 75 -0.33 -8.46 -16.78
CA ASN A 75 -0.50 -8.09 -18.19
C ASN A 75 -0.35 -6.58 -18.50
N ALA A 76 0.53 -5.90 -17.74
CA ALA A 76 0.82 -4.49 -17.97
C ALA A 76 1.46 -4.29 -19.35
N SER A 77 0.97 -3.31 -20.10
CA SER A 77 1.37 -3.01 -21.47
C SER A 77 1.20 -1.53 -21.78
N VAL A 78 1.96 -1.06 -22.77
CA VAL A 78 1.88 0.31 -23.28
C VAL A 78 1.60 0.24 -24.78
N THR A 79 0.65 1.04 -25.26
CA THR A 79 0.24 1.04 -26.67
C THR A 79 -0.20 2.45 -27.11
N PRO A 80 0.24 2.94 -28.29
CA PRO A 80 1.29 2.36 -29.14
C PRO A 80 2.66 2.38 -28.46
N ASN A 81 3.67 1.77 -29.08
CA ASN A 81 5.04 1.92 -28.59
C ASN A 81 5.39 3.42 -28.61
N PRO A 82 5.88 4.00 -27.51
CA PRO A 82 6.18 5.43 -27.44
C PRO A 82 7.29 5.78 -28.44
N THR A 83 7.11 6.90 -29.10
CA THR A 83 8.10 7.50 -29.99
C THR A 83 8.49 8.86 -29.41
N GLU A 84 9.71 9.31 -29.67
CA GLU A 84 10.15 10.66 -29.33
C GLU A 84 9.17 11.69 -29.92
N GLY A 85 8.69 12.62 -29.09
CA GLY A 85 7.69 13.60 -29.49
C GLY A 85 6.25 13.05 -29.65
N ALA A 86 5.99 11.80 -29.26
CA ALA A 86 4.62 11.30 -29.17
C ALA A 86 3.87 12.00 -28.03
N ASP A 87 2.74 12.62 -28.36
CA ASP A 87 1.96 13.35 -27.37
C ASP A 87 1.41 12.41 -26.29
N THR A 88 0.75 11.29 -26.64
CA THR A 88 0.11 10.44 -25.63
C THR A 88 0.14 8.96 -25.98
N VAL A 89 0.52 8.12 -25.01
CA VAL A 89 0.39 6.66 -25.06
C VAL A 89 -0.63 6.17 -24.04
N LYS A 90 -1.23 5.01 -24.30
CA LYS A 90 -2.13 4.34 -23.36
C LYS A 90 -1.35 3.28 -22.58
N ILE A 91 -1.47 3.32 -21.26
CA ILE A 91 -1.01 2.26 -20.37
C ILE A 91 -2.24 1.44 -19.98
N SER A 92 -2.16 0.13 -20.12
CA SER A 92 -3.20 -0.80 -19.71
C SER A 92 -2.62 -1.94 -18.88
N ALA A 93 -3.33 -2.35 -17.84
CA ALA A 93 -2.96 -3.50 -17.02
C ALA A 93 -4.22 -4.15 -16.44
N ARG A 94 -4.03 -5.28 -15.75
CA ARG A 94 -5.07 -5.96 -14.98
C ARG A 94 -4.67 -5.98 -13.51
N ALA A 95 -5.54 -5.52 -12.62
CA ALA A 95 -5.36 -5.60 -11.18
C ALA A 95 -6.24 -6.73 -10.62
N THR A 96 -5.60 -7.71 -9.98
CA THR A 96 -6.27 -8.93 -9.51
C THR A 96 -6.04 -9.15 -8.02
N ILE A 97 -7.11 -9.38 -7.26
CA ILE A 97 -7.07 -9.84 -5.87
C ILE A 97 -7.48 -11.30 -5.85
N HIS A 98 -6.56 -12.18 -5.46
CA HIS A 98 -6.88 -13.60 -5.25
C HIS A 98 -7.33 -13.84 -3.82
N TYR A 99 -8.63 -13.72 -3.58
CA TYR A 99 -9.22 -14.00 -2.29
C TYR A 99 -10.55 -14.75 -2.41
N SER A 100 -10.88 -15.57 -1.41
CA SER A 100 -12.08 -16.42 -1.45
C SER A 100 -13.38 -15.66 -1.19
N SER A 101 -13.30 -14.49 -0.55
CA SER A 101 -14.45 -13.63 -0.25
C SER A 101 -14.47 -12.45 -1.19
N GLN A 102 -15.65 -12.04 -1.68
CA GLN A 102 -15.84 -10.93 -2.63
C GLN A 102 -16.02 -9.57 -1.95
N ASP A 103 -15.83 -9.48 -0.63
CA ASP A 103 -15.91 -8.24 0.14
C ASP A 103 -14.69 -7.32 -0.06
N ILE A 104 -13.58 -7.89 -0.52
CA ILE A 104 -12.37 -7.14 -0.85
C ILE A 104 -12.26 -7.07 -2.36
N ILE A 105 -12.28 -5.85 -2.87
CA ILE A 105 -12.23 -5.51 -4.29
C ILE A 105 -11.05 -4.58 -4.55
N VAL A 106 -10.63 -4.47 -5.80
CA VAL A 106 -9.73 -3.38 -6.21
C VAL A 106 -10.54 -2.09 -6.14
N ALA A 107 -9.98 -1.05 -5.53
CA ALA A 107 -10.67 0.22 -5.33
C ALA A 107 -9.96 1.40 -6.01
N LYS A 108 -8.65 1.28 -6.22
CA LYS A 108 -7.79 2.33 -6.79
C LYS A 108 -6.64 1.70 -7.55
N ALA A 109 -6.17 2.38 -8.59
CA ALA A 109 -4.94 2.06 -9.26
C ALA A 109 -4.21 3.34 -9.69
N VAL A 110 -2.89 3.29 -9.71
CA VAL A 110 -2.02 4.41 -10.13
C VAL A 110 -0.86 3.87 -10.94
N PHE A 111 -0.30 4.72 -11.80
CA PHE A 111 1.04 4.50 -12.33
C PHE A 111 1.95 5.66 -11.93
N VAL A 112 3.24 5.36 -11.81
CA VAL A 112 4.30 6.32 -11.48
C VAL A 112 5.30 6.36 -12.63
N PHE A 113 5.55 7.55 -13.15
CA PHE A 113 6.51 7.83 -14.23
C PHE A 113 7.36 9.04 -13.81
N GLN A 114 8.69 8.88 -13.73
CA GLN A 114 9.63 9.96 -13.37
C GLN A 114 9.23 10.73 -12.09
N ASP A 115 8.85 9.99 -11.04
CA ASP A 115 8.36 10.49 -9.75
C ASP A 115 6.96 11.15 -9.77
N ASP A 116 6.33 11.29 -10.95
CA ASP A 116 4.94 11.75 -11.07
C ASP A 116 3.97 10.57 -10.98
N THR A 117 2.96 10.70 -10.11
CA THR A 117 1.91 9.71 -9.91
C THR A 117 0.63 10.13 -10.63
N THR A 118 0.06 9.22 -11.42
CA THR A 118 -1.17 9.44 -12.17
C THR A 118 -2.18 8.35 -11.85
N ASP A 119 -3.43 8.75 -11.58
CA ASP A 119 -4.53 7.81 -11.34
C ASP A 119 -4.89 7.03 -12.60
N MET A 120 -5.08 5.74 -12.44
CA MET A 120 -5.65 4.85 -13.46
C MET A 120 -7.14 4.67 -13.21
N GLN A 121 -7.88 4.41 -14.28
CA GLN A 121 -9.33 4.21 -14.26
C GLN A 121 -9.65 2.76 -14.59
N ALA A 122 -10.70 2.22 -13.97
CA ALA A 122 -11.29 0.96 -14.40
C ALA A 122 -11.89 1.13 -15.80
N VAL A 123 -11.64 0.16 -16.68
CA VAL A 123 -12.06 0.20 -18.10
C VAL A 123 -13.58 0.20 -18.25
N ASP A 124 -14.28 -0.48 -17.34
CA ASP A 124 -15.74 -0.49 -17.29
C ASP A 124 -16.34 0.73 -16.57
N GLY A 125 -15.49 1.59 -16.00
CA GLY A 125 -15.82 2.85 -15.35
C GLY A 125 -15.89 2.79 -13.82
N ASN A 126 -15.90 1.62 -13.20
CA ASN A 126 -16.05 1.47 -11.75
C ASN A 126 -15.07 0.44 -11.18
N PHE A 127 -14.45 0.77 -10.05
CA PHE A 127 -13.70 -0.20 -9.26
C PHE A 127 -14.66 -0.96 -8.33
N ASP A 128 -15.21 -2.09 -8.79
CA ASP A 128 -16.21 -2.87 -8.05
C ASP A 128 -15.99 -4.40 -8.07
N SER A 129 -14.86 -4.85 -8.61
CA SER A 129 -14.48 -6.25 -8.79
C SER A 129 -13.12 -6.59 -8.15
N GLN A 130 -12.88 -7.90 -8.00
CA GLN A 130 -11.58 -8.45 -7.64
C GLN A 130 -10.61 -8.53 -8.82
N ASP A 131 -11.12 -8.58 -10.04
CA ASP A 131 -10.37 -8.56 -11.28
C ASP A 131 -10.83 -7.31 -12.03
N GLU A 132 -9.93 -6.33 -12.15
CA GLU A 132 -10.19 -5.03 -12.76
C GLU A 132 -9.22 -4.79 -13.92
N GLU A 133 -9.76 -4.48 -15.09
CA GLU A 133 -8.96 -3.94 -16.18
C GLU A 133 -8.78 -2.43 -15.94
N ILE A 134 -7.53 -1.98 -15.92
CA ILE A 134 -7.18 -0.59 -15.59
C ILE A 134 -6.44 0.07 -16.75
N GLU A 135 -6.73 1.34 -16.98
CA GLU A 135 -6.07 2.13 -18.01
C GLU A 135 -5.77 3.57 -17.58
N ALA A 136 -4.73 4.14 -18.19
CA ALA A 136 -4.47 5.57 -18.13
C ALA A 136 -3.75 6.05 -19.38
N LYS A 137 -3.70 7.37 -19.55
CA LYS A 137 -2.91 8.03 -20.59
C LYS A 137 -1.64 8.60 -19.98
N LEU A 138 -0.50 8.28 -20.58
CA LEU A 138 0.79 8.88 -20.28
C LEU A 138 1.13 9.89 -21.37
N TYR A 139 1.49 11.10 -20.97
CA TYR A 139 2.08 12.09 -21.85
C TYR A 139 3.60 11.89 -21.86
N VAL A 140 4.16 11.45 -22.98
CA VAL A 140 5.61 11.20 -23.12
C VAL A 140 6.34 12.50 -23.45
N GLY A 141 5.75 13.35 -24.30
CA GLY A 141 6.30 14.67 -24.63
C GLY A 141 7.66 14.60 -25.33
N ASP A 142 8.49 15.64 -25.15
CA ASP A 142 9.84 15.74 -25.70
C ASP A 142 10.87 14.93 -24.88
N GLN A 143 10.49 13.72 -24.43
CA GLN A 143 11.47 12.77 -23.90
C GLN A 143 12.35 12.29 -25.06
N GLY A 144 13.66 12.36 -24.89
CA GLY A 144 14.60 11.75 -25.84
C GLY A 144 14.44 10.23 -25.89
N SER A 145 15.02 9.61 -26.91
CA SER A 145 15.07 8.15 -27.00
C SER A 145 15.85 7.54 -25.83
N ASP A 146 15.14 6.88 -24.93
CA ASP A 146 15.70 6.18 -23.75
C ASP A 146 14.72 5.10 -23.25
N THR A 147 15.23 4.22 -22.39
CA THR A 147 14.42 3.25 -21.65
C THR A 147 14.08 3.82 -20.28
N VAL A 148 12.79 4.10 -20.05
CA VAL A 148 12.29 4.65 -18.78
C VAL A 148 11.44 3.60 -18.06
N LYS A 149 11.44 3.62 -16.72
CA LYS A 149 10.64 2.70 -15.91
C LYS A 149 9.30 3.31 -15.54
N ILE A 150 8.23 2.54 -15.68
CA ILE A 150 6.91 2.86 -15.14
C ILE A 150 6.60 1.84 -14.04
N ASN A 151 6.10 2.32 -12.91
CA ASN A 151 5.60 1.46 -11.84
C ASN A 151 4.09 1.55 -11.76
N ILE A 152 3.38 0.42 -11.81
CA ILE A 152 1.93 0.35 -11.65
C ILE A 152 1.60 -0.26 -10.30
N SER A 153 0.64 0.31 -9.59
CA SER A 153 0.19 -0.18 -8.28
C SER A 153 -1.31 -0.08 -8.14
N ALA A 154 -1.90 -0.99 -7.37
CA ALA A 154 -3.33 -0.94 -7.05
C ALA A 154 -3.55 -1.15 -5.55
N ALA A 155 -4.63 -0.58 -5.05
CA ALA A 155 -5.08 -0.72 -3.67
C ALA A 155 -6.45 -1.39 -3.61
N ASN A 156 -6.67 -2.14 -2.53
CA ASN A 156 -7.99 -2.66 -2.22
C ASN A 156 -8.89 -1.60 -1.57
N ASN A 157 -10.14 -1.93 -1.28
CA ASN A 157 -11.11 -1.07 -0.62
C ASN A 157 -10.82 -0.76 0.87
N ASP A 158 -9.74 -1.30 1.44
CA ASP A 158 -9.19 -0.96 2.76
C ASP A 158 -8.00 0.02 2.68
N ASP A 159 -7.70 0.56 1.49
CA ASP A 159 -6.52 1.41 1.20
C ASP A 159 -5.17 0.68 1.41
N GLU A 160 -5.15 -0.65 1.32
CA GLU A 160 -3.93 -1.45 1.39
C GLU A 160 -3.39 -1.70 -0.03
N TRP A 161 -2.15 -1.31 -0.27
CA TRP A 161 -1.49 -1.34 -1.58
C TRP A 161 -0.75 -2.64 -1.83
N GLY A 162 -0.91 -3.20 -3.03
CA GLY A 162 -0.09 -4.29 -3.52
C GLY A 162 1.32 -3.85 -3.90
N ASP A 163 2.20 -4.84 -4.11
CA ASP A 163 3.54 -4.58 -4.62
C ASP A 163 3.48 -3.94 -6.02
N PRO A 164 4.31 -2.92 -6.29
CA PRO A 164 4.36 -2.28 -7.60
C PRO A 164 4.87 -3.24 -8.67
N GLN A 165 4.24 -3.21 -9.85
CA GLN A 165 4.74 -3.87 -11.04
C GLN A 165 5.50 -2.87 -11.89
N GLU A 166 6.80 -3.12 -12.07
CA GLU A 166 7.66 -2.36 -12.96
C GLU A 166 7.48 -2.84 -14.40
N ILE A 167 7.40 -1.89 -15.34
CA ILE A 167 7.47 -2.14 -16.78
C ILE A 167 8.50 -1.19 -17.40
N ASP A 168 9.30 -1.72 -18.33
CA ASP A 168 10.22 -0.93 -19.11
C ASP A 168 9.48 -0.30 -20.30
N LEU A 169 9.62 1.02 -20.42
CA LEU A 169 9.11 1.84 -21.50
C LEU A 169 10.27 2.20 -22.43
N GLU A 170 10.35 1.57 -23.59
CA GLU A 170 11.36 1.87 -24.61
C GLU A 170 10.86 2.96 -25.57
N ILE A 171 11.36 4.18 -25.40
CA ILE A 171 11.05 5.32 -26.27
C ILE A 171 11.97 5.25 -27.49
N THR A 172 11.41 5.07 -28.68
CA THR A 172 12.17 5.02 -29.94
C THR A 172 12.17 6.37 -30.64
N GLU A 173 13.13 6.60 -31.53
CA GLU A 173 13.10 7.74 -32.49
C GLU A 173 11.94 7.63 -33.51
#